data_AF-A0A7C3CV43-F1
#
_entry.id   AF-A0A7C3CV43-F1
#
_cell.length_a   1.000
_cell.length_b   1.000
_cell.length_c   1.000
_cell.angle_alpha   90.00
_cell.angle_beta   90.00
_cell.angle_gamma   90.00
#
_symmetry.space_group_name_H-M   'P 1'
#
loop_
_entity.id
_entity.type
_entity.pdbx_description
1 polymer ?
#
loop_
_entity_poly.entity_id
_entity_poly.type
_entity_poly.pdbx_seq_one_letter_code
_entity_poly.pdbx_strand_id
1 'polypeptide(L)'
;MGQKQPDKSPREKINFVCPQCSYRFECPPARHEEDEDRPHHPFRYFADCPQCDTESPQAHWEINLFKAYANATGPKTEEGKAISAANLDGHPTPEEAQLTRFNAMKHGAYAKTAKFFPARPGKYPQCDGCEHQNEHYADDSACVRHKACLKQVEVFVRYQSAFDAKDPNLLLELQGHRQAAIQSLIDMMILTINQDGGPRIKTVEWYYDKDGSFHLAQWKDDDDKAHQIYKLEEHPLLKPLIDYINKNSMTLSDLGMTPKVQDDQDMMKGFLDHEKGDKEAAQGFQQRIEKQQDTLLSLIQDSYDEADVIDVTPSEADNG
;
A
#
# COMPACT_ATOMS: atom_id res chain seq x y z
N MET A 1 32.11 -5.40 -10.02
CA MET A 1 31.44 -4.95 -11.26
C MET A 1 32.52 -4.57 -12.26
N GLY A 2 32.54 -5.19 -13.44
CA GLY A 2 33.59 -4.93 -14.44
C GLY A 2 33.65 -3.45 -14.81
N GLN A 3 34.84 -2.85 -14.78
CA GLN A 3 35.07 -1.51 -15.30
C GLN A 3 34.72 -1.52 -16.79
N LYS A 4 33.54 -1.02 -17.16
CA LYS A 4 33.20 -0.77 -18.56
C LYS A 4 34.20 0.27 -19.05
N GLN A 5 35.09 -0.13 -19.96
CA GLN A 5 36.03 0.81 -20.56
C GLN A 5 35.23 1.97 -21.15
N PRO A 6 35.60 3.22 -20.83
CA PRO A 6 34.90 4.37 -21.39
C PRO A 6 35.05 4.33 -22.91
N ASP A 7 33.93 4.42 -23.60
CA ASP A 7 33.89 4.52 -25.05
C ASP A 7 34.63 5.80 -25.46
N LYS A 8 35.77 5.64 -26.15
CA LYS A 8 36.63 6.73 -26.60
C LYS A 8 36.22 7.27 -27.97
N SER A 9 35.06 6.87 -28.49
CA SER A 9 34.53 7.38 -29.76
C SER A 9 33.69 8.65 -29.53
N PRO A 10 33.71 9.61 -30.48
CA PRO A 10 32.90 10.81 -30.37
C PRO A 10 31.41 10.50 -30.54
N ARG A 11 30.56 11.06 -29.67
CA ARG A 11 29.10 10.89 -29.69
C ARG A 11 28.45 11.71 -30.80
N GLU A 12 27.50 11.09 -31.50
CA GLU A 12 26.72 11.70 -32.59
C GLU A 12 25.63 12.66 -32.11
N LYS A 13 25.15 12.52 -30.86
CA LYS A 13 24.07 13.33 -30.29
C LYS A 13 24.36 13.71 -28.85
N ILE A 14 24.25 15.01 -28.54
CA ILE A 14 24.65 15.59 -27.27
C ILE A 14 23.70 16.71 -26.88
N ASN A 15 23.47 16.85 -25.57
CA ASN A 15 22.66 17.91 -24.99
C ASN A 15 23.50 19.17 -24.71
N PHE A 16 22.99 20.32 -25.13
CA PHE A 16 23.60 21.64 -24.96
C PHE A 16 22.68 22.58 -24.18
N VAL A 17 23.29 23.56 -23.51
CA VAL A 17 22.57 24.68 -22.88
C VAL A 17 23.19 25.98 -23.32
N CYS A 18 22.39 26.83 -23.96
CA CYS A 18 22.87 28.13 -24.37
C CYS A 18 23.07 29.05 -23.15
N PRO A 19 24.24 29.69 -22.97
CA PRO A 19 24.49 30.59 -21.85
C PRO A 19 23.68 31.88 -21.94
N GLN A 20 23.31 32.32 -23.15
CA GLN A 20 22.64 33.61 -23.35
C GLN A 20 21.11 33.50 -23.23
N CYS A 21 20.49 32.48 -23.82
CA CYS A 21 19.02 32.33 -23.80
C CYS A 21 18.52 31.20 -22.88
N SER A 22 19.41 30.44 -22.24
CA SER A 22 19.08 29.26 -21.42
C SER A 22 18.28 28.16 -22.15
N TYR A 23 18.23 28.22 -23.48
CA TYR A 23 17.56 27.22 -24.30
C TYR A 23 18.33 25.89 -24.26
N ARG A 24 17.58 24.80 -24.12
CA ARG A 24 18.11 23.44 -24.05
C ARG A 24 17.80 22.74 -25.36
N PHE A 25 18.82 22.17 -25.99
CA PHE A 25 18.67 21.53 -27.29
C PHE A 25 19.59 20.31 -27.42
N GLU A 26 19.18 19.37 -28.25
CA GLU A 26 19.93 18.17 -28.60
C GLU A 26 20.27 18.23 -30.08
N CYS A 27 21.55 18.16 -30.42
CA CYS A 27 22.01 18.18 -31.80
C CYS A 27 23.35 17.46 -31.95
N PRO A 28 23.78 17.13 -33.19
CA PRO A 28 25.16 16.76 -33.43
C PRO A 28 26.10 17.93 -33.09
N PRO A 29 27.27 17.67 -32.49
CA PRO A 29 28.23 18.73 -32.19
C PRO A 29 28.77 19.35 -33.47
N ALA A 30 28.75 20.68 -33.55
CA ALA A 30 29.34 21.43 -34.67
C ALA A 30 30.87 21.39 -34.58
N ARG A 31 31.41 21.43 -33.35
CA ARG A 31 32.83 21.35 -33.04
C ARG A 31 33.07 20.46 -31.84
N HIS A 32 34.13 19.66 -31.90
CA HIS A 32 34.66 18.99 -30.73
C HIS A 32 36.14 19.34 -30.55
N GLU A 33 36.56 19.46 -29.30
CA GLU A 33 37.94 19.69 -28.91
C GLU A 33 38.42 18.52 -28.05
N GLU A 34 39.65 18.07 -28.27
CA GLU A 34 40.29 17.09 -27.42
C GLU A 34 40.78 17.78 -26.13
N ASP A 35 40.34 17.25 -25.00
CA ASP A 35 40.65 17.75 -23.66
C ASP A 35 41.25 16.58 -22.84
N GLU A 36 42.57 16.56 -22.75
CA GLU A 36 43.33 15.54 -22.01
C GLU A 36 43.00 15.55 -20.50
N ASP A 37 42.48 16.66 -19.97
CA ASP A 37 42.06 16.78 -18.57
C ASP A 37 40.78 15.97 -18.25
N ARG A 38 40.11 15.37 -19.24
CA ARG A 38 38.91 14.54 -19.08
C ARG A 38 39.18 13.06 -19.35
N PRO A 39 39.71 12.30 -18.37
CA PRO A 39 40.08 10.89 -18.57
C PRO A 39 38.88 9.97 -18.86
N HIS A 40 37.65 10.40 -18.57
CA HIS A 40 36.43 9.60 -18.75
C HIS A 40 35.76 9.81 -20.11
N HIS A 41 35.99 10.97 -20.74
CA HIS A 41 35.47 11.31 -22.05
C HIS A 41 36.31 12.48 -22.62
N PRO A 42 37.31 12.20 -23.49
CA PRO A 42 38.35 13.16 -23.88
C PRO A 42 37.87 14.23 -24.86
N PHE A 43 36.59 14.31 -25.20
CA PHE A 43 36.05 15.35 -26.08
C PHE A 43 35.18 16.35 -25.32
N ARG A 44 35.43 17.63 -25.56
CA ARG A 44 34.49 18.73 -25.32
C ARG A 44 33.69 19.00 -26.57
N TYR A 45 32.42 19.33 -26.39
CA TYR A 45 31.50 19.54 -27.49
C TYR A 45 30.90 20.93 -27.45
N PHE A 46 30.76 21.51 -28.63
CA PHE A 46 30.16 22.81 -28.87
C PHE A 46 29.18 22.74 -30.04
N ALA A 47 28.08 23.48 -29.93
CA ALA A 47 27.10 23.63 -30.99
C ALA A 47 26.44 25.01 -30.94
N ASP A 48 26.06 25.52 -32.10
CA ASP A 48 25.38 26.81 -32.20
C ASP A 48 23.92 26.69 -31.75
N CYS A 49 23.48 27.66 -30.95
CA CYS A 49 22.10 27.67 -30.46
C CYS A 49 21.12 28.02 -31.59
N PRO A 50 20.08 27.22 -31.85
CA PRO A 50 19.13 27.48 -32.94
C PRO A 50 18.24 28.74 -32.74
N GLN A 51 18.33 29.39 -31.58
CA GLN A 51 17.52 30.56 -31.25
C GLN A 51 18.32 31.88 -31.29
N CYS A 52 19.62 31.84 -31.05
CA CYS A 52 20.45 33.05 -30.93
C CYS A 52 21.83 32.92 -31.57
N ASP A 53 22.07 31.82 -32.32
CA ASP A 53 23.29 31.51 -33.06
C ASP A 53 24.59 31.63 -32.25
N THR A 54 24.47 31.55 -30.91
CA THR A 54 25.60 31.63 -29.99
C THR A 54 26.16 30.24 -29.73
N GLU A 55 27.48 30.09 -29.86
CA GLU A 55 28.20 28.85 -29.55
C GLU A 55 27.93 28.46 -28.10
N SER A 56 27.31 27.30 -27.92
CA SER A 56 26.85 26.81 -26.62
C SER A 56 27.68 25.60 -26.20
N PRO A 57 28.20 25.58 -24.96
CA PRO A 57 28.92 24.42 -24.45
C PRO A 57 27.96 23.28 -24.13
N GLN A 58 28.52 22.07 -24.07
CA GLN A 58 27.83 20.89 -23.57
C GLN A 58 27.16 21.14 -22.21
N ALA A 59 25.96 20.59 -22.01
CA ALA A 59 25.26 20.66 -20.75
C ALA A 59 26.01 19.99 -19.59
N HIS A 60 26.04 20.61 -18.41
CA HIS A 60 26.74 20.09 -17.23
C HIS A 60 26.25 18.70 -16.78
N TRP A 61 24.95 18.42 -16.89
CA TRP A 61 24.41 17.10 -16.54
C TRP A 61 24.86 16.00 -17.51
N GLU A 62 25.08 16.33 -18.79
CA GLU A 62 25.57 15.38 -19.79
C GLU A 62 27.03 15.00 -19.50
N ILE A 63 27.85 15.97 -19.08
CA ILE A 63 29.21 15.73 -18.60
C ILE A 63 29.19 14.80 -17.38
N ASN A 64 28.27 15.03 -16.45
CA ASN A 64 28.13 14.19 -15.27
C ASN A 64 27.61 12.78 -15.59
N LEU A 65 26.76 12.65 -16.62
CA LEU A 65 26.29 11.35 -17.12
C LEU A 65 27.45 10.52 -17.66
N PHE A 66 28.38 11.12 -18.40
CA PHE A 66 29.60 10.43 -18.86
C PHE A 66 30.50 10.00 -17.69
N LYS A 67 30.64 10.84 -16.66
CA LYS A 67 31.37 10.48 -15.42
C LYS A 67 30.67 9.36 -14.65
N ALA A 68 29.34 9.35 -14.60
CA ALA A 68 28.56 8.32 -13.95
C ALA A 68 28.68 6.98 -14.69
N TYR A 69 28.59 6.98 -16.02
CA TYR A 69 28.78 5.79 -16.85
C TYR A 69 30.17 5.16 -16.66
N ALA A 70 31.21 5.98 -16.52
CA ALA A 70 32.57 5.53 -16.23
C ALA A 70 32.80 5.13 -14.75
N ASN A 71 31.75 5.12 -13.90
CA ASN A 71 31.84 4.92 -12.45
C ASN A 71 32.87 5.84 -11.77
N ALA A 72 33.07 7.03 -12.32
CA ALA A 72 34.04 8.01 -11.84
C ALA A 72 33.43 9.01 -10.84
N THR A 73 32.17 8.81 -10.47
CA THR A 73 31.47 9.59 -9.46
C THR A 73 31.66 8.91 -8.11
N GLY A 74 32.54 9.47 -7.28
CA GLY A 74 32.84 8.97 -5.95
C GLY A 74 34.22 9.41 -5.45
N PRO A 75 34.50 9.25 -4.14
CA PRO A 75 35.81 9.55 -3.59
C PRO A 75 36.89 8.67 -4.23
N LYS A 76 37.95 9.31 -4.75
CA LYS A 76 39.06 8.65 -5.45
C LYS A 76 40.09 8.04 -4.48
N THR A 77 40.22 8.59 -3.28
CA THR A 77 41.18 8.15 -2.26
C THR A 77 40.64 6.94 -1.49
N GLU A 78 41.52 6.05 -1.04
CA GLU A 78 41.13 4.92 -0.18
C GLU A 78 40.51 5.42 1.14
N GLU A 79 41.05 6.50 1.70
CA GLU A 79 40.48 7.19 2.86
C GLU A 79 39.05 7.68 2.59
N GLY A 80 38.79 8.29 1.42
CA GLY A 80 37.46 8.77 1.06
C GLY A 80 36.47 7.64 0.82
N LYS A 81 36.93 6.49 0.31
CA LYS A 81 36.10 5.28 0.19
C LYS A 81 35.79 4.69 1.57
N ALA A 82 36.76 4.65 2.48
CA ALA A 82 36.57 4.19 3.85
C ALA A 82 35.59 5.09 4.62
N ILE A 83 35.70 6.42 4.49
CA ILE A 83 34.77 7.38 5.08
C ILE A 83 33.37 7.20 4.50
N SER A 84 33.25 7.07 3.17
CA SER A 84 31.94 6.85 2.55
C SER A 84 31.32 5.51 2.95
N ALA A 85 32.13 4.46 3.13
CA ALA A 85 31.67 3.16 3.60
C ALA A 85 31.24 3.20 5.07
N ALA A 86 32.01 3.89 5.93
CA ALA A 86 31.64 4.12 7.32
C ALA A 86 30.36 4.94 7.47
N ASN A 87 30.12 5.91 6.58
CA ASN A 87 28.88 6.70 6.55
C ASN A 87 27.66 5.90 6.04
N LEU A 88 27.88 4.78 5.35
CA LEU A 88 26.81 3.89 4.87
C LEU A 88 26.55 2.75 5.86
N ASP A 89 27.48 2.47 6.76
CA ASP A 89 27.34 1.42 7.76
C ASP A 89 26.28 1.82 8.80
N GLY A 90 25.25 0.98 8.96
CA GLY A 90 24.08 1.28 9.80
C GLY A 90 22.97 2.09 9.13
N HIS A 91 23.11 2.47 7.85
CA HIS A 91 22.05 3.13 7.08
C HIS A 91 21.46 2.21 5.99
N PRO A 92 20.14 2.26 5.74
CA PRO A 92 19.14 3.08 6.42
C PRO A 92 18.77 2.49 7.79
N THR A 93 18.68 3.35 8.79
CA THR A 93 18.06 3.01 10.07
C THR A 93 16.55 2.72 9.90
N PRO A 94 15.86 2.08 10.86
CA PRO A 94 14.43 1.77 10.74
C PRO A 94 13.55 3.02 10.51
N GLU A 95 13.90 4.16 11.10
CA GLU A 95 13.19 5.43 10.92
C GLU A 95 13.44 6.02 9.51
N GLU A 96 14.68 5.98 9.04
CA GLU A 96 15.04 6.40 7.68
C GLU A 96 14.45 5.47 6.61
N ALA A 97 14.26 4.19 6.93
CA ALA A 97 13.54 3.24 6.09
C ALA A 97 12.06 3.61 5.95
N GLN A 98 11.42 4.14 7.01
CA GLN A 98 10.04 4.65 6.94
C GLN A 98 9.97 5.93 6.11
N LEU A 99 10.92 6.85 6.26
CA LEU A 99 11.01 8.08 5.48
C LEU A 99 11.29 7.79 3.99
N THR A 100 12.19 6.85 3.69
CA THR A 100 12.46 6.41 2.32
C THR A 100 11.27 5.67 1.72
N ARG A 101 10.52 4.85 2.48
CA ARG A 101 9.23 4.28 2.05
C ARG A 101 8.18 5.34 1.75
N PHE A 102 8.07 6.37 2.59
CA PHE A 102 7.15 7.49 2.37
C PHE A 102 7.53 8.32 1.13
N ASN A 103 8.82 8.59 0.95
CA ASN A 103 9.33 9.26 -0.25
C ASN A 103 9.15 8.39 -1.50
N ALA A 104 9.29 7.07 -1.38
CA ALA A 104 8.98 6.14 -2.46
C ALA A 104 7.48 6.15 -2.82
N MET A 105 6.57 6.32 -1.86
CA MET A 105 5.13 6.48 -2.13
C MET A 105 4.79 7.78 -2.87
N LYS A 106 5.57 8.86 -2.67
CA LYS A 106 5.33 10.15 -3.34
C LYS A 106 6.07 10.33 -4.66
N HIS A 107 7.28 9.79 -4.78
CA HIS A 107 8.24 10.13 -5.84
C HIS A 107 9.02 8.94 -6.42
N GLY A 108 8.73 7.69 -6.03
CA GLY A 108 9.38 6.51 -6.59
C GLY A 108 9.04 6.27 -8.08
N ALA A 109 9.89 5.53 -8.80
CA ALA A 109 9.70 5.25 -10.23
C ALA A 109 8.39 4.48 -10.55
N TYR A 110 7.82 3.79 -9.56
CA TYR A 110 6.50 3.14 -9.63
C TYR A 110 5.42 3.86 -8.82
N ALA A 111 5.72 5.02 -8.26
CA ALA A 111 4.79 5.81 -7.47
C ALA A 111 3.72 6.40 -8.38
N LYS A 112 2.53 5.80 -8.35
CA LYS A 112 1.36 6.42 -8.95
C LYS A 112 0.98 7.59 -8.05
N THR A 113 1.14 8.82 -8.54
CA THR A 113 0.65 10.01 -7.85
C THR A 113 -0.84 9.82 -7.60
N ALA A 114 -1.23 9.69 -6.33
CA ALA A 114 -2.62 9.56 -5.96
C ALA A 114 -3.38 10.81 -6.46
N LYS A 115 -4.38 10.58 -7.32
CA LYS A 115 -5.30 11.64 -7.75
C LYS A 115 -6.24 11.91 -6.59
N PHE A 116 -5.82 12.78 -5.69
CA PHE A 116 -6.62 13.13 -4.53
C PHE A 116 -7.89 13.87 -4.94
N PHE A 117 -8.95 13.71 -4.15
CA PHE A 117 -10.13 14.56 -4.25
C PHE A 117 -9.72 16.00 -3.93
N PRO A 118 -9.98 16.97 -4.82
CA PRO A 118 -9.58 18.35 -4.59
C PRO A 118 -10.29 18.88 -3.34
N ALA A 119 -9.60 19.68 -2.53
CA ALA A 119 -10.25 20.32 -1.40
C ALA A 119 -11.23 21.38 -1.89
N ARG A 120 -12.52 21.13 -1.71
CA ARG A 120 -13.60 22.07 -1.99
C ARG A 120 -14.54 22.11 -0.78
N PRO A 121 -14.23 22.94 0.23
CA PRO A 121 -15.03 23.03 1.45
C PRO A 121 -16.51 23.32 1.12
N GLY A 122 -17.44 22.65 1.78
CA GLY A 122 -18.88 22.83 1.58
C GLY A 122 -19.45 22.41 0.21
N LYS A 123 -18.65 21.83 -0.70
CA LYS A 123 -19.13 21.39 -2.03
C LYS A 123 -19.43 19.89 -2.13
N TYR A 124 -18.95 19.10 -1.18
CA TYR A 124 -19.22 17.66 -1.14
C TYR A 124 -20.36 17.37 -0.15
N PRO A 125 -21.19 16.33 -0.38
CA PRO A 125 -22.23 15.95 0.59
C PRO A 125 -21.64 15.62 1.97
N GLN A 126 -20.48 14.95 1.98
CA GLN A 126 -19.72 14.59 3.18
C GLN A 126 -19.08 15.79 3.91
N CYS A 127 -19.20 17.02 3.39
CA CYS A 127 -18.73 18.22 4.07
C CYS A 127 -19.66 18.64 5.20
N ASP A 128 -20.95 18.29 5.10
CA ASP A 128 -21.93 18.59 6.13
C ASP A 128 -21.65 17.74 7.39
N GLY A 129 -21.37 18.40 8.52
CA GLY A 129 -20.92 17.75 9.76
C GLY A 129 -19.49 17.18 9.74
N CYS A 130 -18.64 17.57 8.79
CA CYS A 130 -17.26 17.07 8.71
C CYS A 130 -16.35 17.68 9.79
N GLU A 131 -15.62 16.82 10.52
CA GLU A 131 -14.68 17.21 11.59
C GLU A 131 -13.59 18.21 11.15
N HIS A 132 -13.20 18.17 9.87
CA HIS A 132 -12.18 19.07 9.31
C HIS A 132 -12.76 20.40 8.81
N GLN A 133 -14.08 20.48 8.73
CA GLN A 133 -14.82 21.69 8.40
C GLN A 133 -15.27 22.35 9.71
N ASN A 134 -14.33 23.05 10.36
CA ASN A 134 -14.66 23.83 11.56
C ASN A 134 -15.74 24.87 11.23
N GLU A 135 -16.89 24.78 11.91
CA GLU A 135 -17.97 25.77 11.85
C GLU A 135 -17.55 27.15 12.37
N HIS A 136 -16.51 27.22 13.22
CA HIS A 136 -16.16 28.46 13.90
C HIS A 136 -15.27 29.43 13.12
N TYR A 137 -14.55 28.99 12.09
CA TYR A 137 -13.67 29.85 11.29
C TYR A 137 -13.62 29.36 9.84
N ALA A 138 -14.56 29.83 9.01
CA ALA A 138 -14.68 29.46 7.60
C ALA A 138 -13.39 29.70 6.79
N ASP A 139 -12.63 30.75 7.13
CA ASP A 139 -11.40 31.13 6.44
C ASP A 139 -10.15 30.39 6.93
N ASP A 140 -10.21 29.71 8.08
CA ASP A 140 -9.08 28.97 8.66
C ASP A 140 -9.35 27.47 8.87
N SER A 141 -10.29 26.92 8.10
CA SER A 141 -10.53 25.49 8.10
C SER A 141 -9.34 24.75 7.49
N ALA A 142 -8.98 23.61 8.07
CA ALA A 142 -7.90 22.75 7.57
C ALA A 142 -8.13 22.37 6.08
N CYS A 143 -9.40 22.31 5.66
CA CYS A 143 -9.81 22.09 4.28
C CYS A 143 -9.39 23.18 3.29
N VAL A 144 -9.20 24.45 3.69
CA VAL A 144 -8.75 25.53 2.79
C VAL A 144 -7.23 25.55 2.64
N ARG A 145 -6.50 25.16 3.69
CA ARG A 145 -5.03 25.14 3.71
C ARG A 145 -4.43 24.04 2.83
N HIS A 146 -5.14 22.92 2.67
CA HIS A 146 -4.65 21.76 1.91
C HIS A 146 -5.27 21.69 0.52
N LYS A 147 -4.50 21.23 -0.48
CA LYS A 147 -4.99 21.05 -1.87
C LYS A 147 -5.95 19.87 -2.03
N ALA A 148 -5.99 18.97 -1.04
CA ALA A 148 -6.76 17.74 -1.05
C ALA A 148 -7.66 17.63 0.18
N CYS A 149 -8.80 16.97 0.04
CA CYS A 149 -9.71 16.70 1.16
C CYS A 149 -9.03 15.74 2.17
N LEU A 150 -8.77 16.21 3.39
CA LEU A 150 -8.09 15.43 4.43
C LEU A 150 -8.80 14.11 4.75
N LYS A 151 -10.14 14.11 4.81
CA LYS A 151 -10.90 12.90 5.13
C LYS A 151 -10.72 11.81 4.08
N GLN A 152 -10.71 12.19 2.80
CA GLN A 152 -10.52 11.25 1.70
C GLN A 152 -9.06 10.79 1.60
N VAL A 153 -8.12 11.67 1.94
CA VAL A 153 -6.70 11.29 2.05
C VAL A 153 -6.49 10.27 3.17
N GLU A 154 -7.12 10.44 4.34
CA GLU A 154 -7.05 9.50 5.45
C GLU A 154 -7.52 8.10 5.02
N VAL A 155 -8.72 8.01 4.43
CA VAL A 155 -9.27 6.74 3.93
C VAL A 155 -8.33 6.11 2.91
N PHE A 156 -7.85 6.90 1.94
CA PHE A 156 -6.92 6.41 0.90
C PHE A 156 -5.63 5.85 1.51
N VAL A 157 -5.02 6.58 2.44
CA VAL A 157 -3.77 6.14 3.09
C VAL A 157 -3.98 4.86 3.88
N ARG A 158 -5.08 4.73 4.64
CA ARG A 158 -5.41 3.49 5.38
C ARG A 158 -5.52 2.28 4.43
N TYR A 159 -6.17 2.45 3.28
CA TYR A 159 -6.24 1.40 2.25
C TYR A 159 -4.88 1.06 1.68
N GLN A 160 -4.10 2.07 1.28
CA GLN A 160 -2.79 1.84 0.70
C GLN A 160 -1.84 1.18 1.70
N SER A 161 -1.85 1.61 2.96
CA SER A 161 -1.05 0.99 4.02
C SER A 161 -1.45 -0.46 4.27
N ALA A 162 -2.74 -0.77 4.23
CA ALA A 162 -3.22 -2.15 4.37
C ALA A 162 -2.73 -3.03 3.21
N PHE A 163 -2.76 -2.52 1.98
CA PHE A 163 -2.23 -3.24 0.82
C PHE A 163 -0.71 -3.41 0.86
N ASP A 164 0.03 -2.37 1.23
CA ASP A 164 1.48 -2.41 1.29
C ASP A 164 1.97 -3.32 2.42
N ALA A 165 1.31 -3.29 3.58
CA ALA A 165 1.56 -4.17 4.71
C ALA A 165 1.04 -5.61 4.49
N LYS A 166 0.21 -5.82 3.46
CA LYS A 166 -0.52 -7.07 3.19
C LYS A 166 -1.34 -7.56 4.40
N ASP A 167 -1.81 -6.63 5.23
CA ASP A 167 -2.60 -6.93 6.42
C ASP A 167 -4.02 -6.34 6.27
N PRO A 168 -5.03 -7.17 5.99
CA PRO A 168 -6.41 -6.72 5.86
C PRO A 168 -7.03 -6.28 7.20
N ASN A 169 -6.44 -6.66 8.34
CA ASN A 169 -6.98 -6.33 9.66
C ASN A 169 -6.97 -4.83 9.94
N LEU A 170 -6.07 -4.09 9.30
CA LEU A 170 -5.98 -2.63 9.36
C LEU A 170 -7.24 -1.93 8.83
N LEU A 171 -8.10 -2.63 8.11
CA LEU A 171 -9.34 -2.10 7.55
C LEU A 171 -10.59 -2.51 8.34
N LEU A 172 -10.47 -3.34 9.39
CA LEU A 172 -11.62 -3.87 10.13
C LEU A 172 -12.50 -2.78 10.73
N GLU A 173 -11.90 -1.75 11.34
CA GLU A 173 -12.63 -0.60 11.87
C GLU A 173 -13.46 0.09 10.78
N LEU A 174 -12.83 0.35 9.62
CA LEU A 174 -13.47 1.03 8.51
C LEU A 174 -14.59 0.17 7.89
N GLN A 175 -14.38 -1.14 7.81
CA GLN A 175 -15.40 -2.08 7.34
C GLN A 175 -16.56 -2.19 8.34
N GLY A 176 -16.28 -2.18 9.64
CA GLY A 176 -17.31 -2.12 10.68
C GLY A 176 -18.19 -0.87 10.54
N HIS A 177 -17.59 0.31 10.33
CA HIS A 177 -18.33 1.55 10.09
C HIS A 177 -19.18 1.48 8.82
N ARG A 178 -18.64 0.93 7.73
CA ARG A 178 -19.42 0.74 6.48
C ARG A 178 -20.58 -0.21 6.67
N GLN A 179 -20.37 -1.31 7.37
CA GLN A 179 -21.41 -2.28 7.66
C GLN A 179 -22.53 -1.67 8.49
N ALA A 180 -22.19 -0.88 9.52
CA ALA A 180 -23.16 -0.16 10.32
C ALA A 180 -23.97 0.84 9.47
N ALA A 181 -23.33 1.57 8.56
CA ALA A 181 -24.01 2.49 7.66
C ALA A 181 -24.97 1.77 6.69
N ILE A 182 -24.57 0.62 6.13
CA ILE A 182 -25.45 -0.20 5.28
C ILE A 182 -26.63 -0.75 6.09
N GLN A 183 -26.39 -1.23 7.31
CA GLN A 183 -27.44 -1.71 8.19
C GLN A 183 -28.45 -0.60 8.52
N SER A 184 -27.97 0.61 8.82
CA SER A 184 -28.83 1.76 9.07
C SER A 184 -29.70 2.12 7.85
N LEU A 185 -29.18 2.00 6.63
CA LEU A 185 -29.99 2.18 5.42
C LEU A 185 -31.10 1.13 5.29
N ILE A 186 -30.81 -0.13 5.62
CA ILE A 186 -31.80 -1.21 5.63
C ILE A 186 -32.90 -0.92 6.67
N ASP A 187 -32.51 -0.51 7.88
CA ASP A 187 -33.46 -0.19 8.95
C ASP A 187 -34.35 1.01 8.58
N MET A 188 -33.77 2.02 7.92
CA MET A 188 -34.52 3.18 7.41
C MET A 188 -35.51 2.78 6.30
N MET A 189 -35.13 1.89 5.37
CA MET A 189 -36.06 1.37 4.37
C MET A 189 -37.24 0.62 5.00
N ILE A 190 -36.98 -0.21 6.02
CA ILE A 190 -38.02 -0.93 6.77
C ILE A 190 -38.95 0.06 7.48
N LEU A 191 -38.38 1.09 8.12
CA LEU A 191 -39.15 2.11 8.82
C LEU A 191 -40.07 2.89 7.87
N THR A 192 -39.58 3.28 6.69
CA THR A 192 -40.41 3.91 5.65
C THR A 192 -41.55 3.00 5.22
N ILE A 193 -41.28 1.71 4.98
CA ILE A 193 -42.33 0.73 4.63
C ILE A 193 -43.40 0.64 5.72
N ASN A 194 -42.99 0.69 6.99
CA ASN A 194 -43.93 0.66 8.10
C ASN A 194 -44.76 1.96 8.20
N GLN A 195 -44.15 3.12 7.94
CA GLN A 195 -44.84 4.41 7.93
C GLN A 195 -45.89 4.51 6.82
N ASP A 196 -45.62 3.94 5.64
CA ASP A 196 -46.52 3.95 4.49
C ASP A 196 -47.72 2.98 4.63
N GLY A 197 -47.87 2.32 5.79
CA GLY A 197 -48.98 1.41 6.08
C GLY A 197 -48.65 -0.07 5.86
N GLY A 198 -47.36 -0.41 5.74
CA GLY A 198 -46.86 -1.78 5.63
C GLY A 198 -46.50 -2.17 4.19
N PRO A 199 -46.39 -3.48 3.90
CA PRO A 199 -45.90 -3.98 2.61
C PRO A 199 -46.85 -3.71 1.42
N ARG A 200 -48.03 -3.16 1.68
CA ARG A 200 -49.09 -2.93 0.70
C ARG A 200 -49.54 -1.49 0.75
N ILE A 201 -49.37 -0.78 -0.36
CA ILE A 201 -49.88 0.57 -0.54
C ILE A 201 -51.27 0.45 -1.18
N LYS A 202 -52.25 1.20 -0.64
CA LYS A 202 -53.59 1.30 -1.21
C LYS A 202 -53.61 2.44 -2.22
N THR A 203 -53.69 2.13 -3.51
CA THR A 203 -53.87 3.11 -4.57
C THR A 203 -55.33 3.16 -5.00
N VAL A 204 -55.86 4.35 -5.24
CA VAL A 204 -57.25 4.51 -5.70
C VAL A 204 -57.33 4.11 -7.16
N GLU A 205 -58.25 3.22 -7.49
CA GLU A 205 -58.46 2.81 -8.87
C GLU A 205 -59.33 3.84 -9.60
N TRP A 206 -58.89 4.23 -10.80
CA TRP A 206 -59.62 5.15 -11.66
C TRP A 206 -59.53 4.65 -13.10
N TYR A 207 -60.55 4.96 -13.90
CA TYR A 207 -60.61 4.60 -15.31
C TYR A 207 -61.10 5.79 -16.15
N TYR A 208 -60.63 5.84 -17.40
CA TYR A 208 -61.16 6.74 -18.41
C TYR A 208 -62.15 5.99 -19.28
N ASP A 209 -63.31 6.59 -19.52
CA ASP A 209 -64.24 6.06 -20.51
C ASP A 209 -63.79 6.43 -21.94
N LYS A 210 -64.35 5.77 -22.95
CA LYS A 210 -64.00 5.97 -24.37
C LYS A 210 -64.28 7.40 -24.87
N ASP A 211 -65.11 8.15 -24.15
CA ASP A 211 -65.45 9.56 -24.42
C ASP A 211 -64.56 10.56 -23.65
N GLY A 212 -63.52 10.09 -22.94
CA GLY A 212 -62.52 10.93 -22.28
C GLY A 212 -62.93 11.49 -20.92
N SER A 213 -64.04 11.03 -20.34
CA SER A 213 -64.44 11.38 -18.97
C SER A 213 -63.71 10.51 -17.92
N PHE A 214 -63.26 11.14 -16.83
CA PHE A 214 -62.58 10.51 -15.71
C PHE A 214 -63.58 10.00 -14.66
N HIS A 215 -63.50 8.73 -14.30
CA HIS A 215 -64.33 8.13 -13.25
C HIS A 215 -63.48 7.48 -12.16
N LEU A 216 -63.77 7.83 -10.91
CA LEU A 216 -63.25 7.16 -9.71
C LEU A 216 -64.04 5.86 -9.50
N ALA A 217 -63.35 4.73 -9.36
CA ALA A 217 -64.00 3.45 -9.14
C ALA A 217 -64.63 3.41 -7.73
N GLN A 218 -65.96 3.38 -7.66
CA GLN A 218 -66.74 3.34 -6.43
C GLN A 218 -67.76 2.21 -6.50
N TRP A 219 -67.96 1.51 -5.39
CA TRP A 219 -69.08 0.59 -5.21
C TRP A 219 -70.01 1.13 -4.12
N LYS A 220 -71.31 0.86 -4.22
CA LYS A 220 -72.30 1.22 -3.21
C LYS A 220 -72.69 -0.03 -2.44
N ASP A 221 -72.68 0.07 -1.11
CA ASP A 221 -73.15 -0.98 -0.22
C ASP A 221 -74.69 -0.93 -0.08
N ASP A 222 -75.30 -1.93 0.55
CA ASP A 222 -76.77 -2.05 0.73
C ASP A 222 -77.40 -0.87 1.52
N ASP A 223 -76.58 -0.07 2.22
CA ASP A 223 -76.97 1.17 2.92
C ASP A 223 -76.72 2.47 2.10
N ASP A 224 -76.52 2.35 0.78
CA ASP A 224 -76.33 3.45 -0.18
C ASP A 224 -75.12 4.37 0.10
N LYS A 225 -74.15 3.90 0.90
CA LYS A 225 -72.86 4.56 1.11
C LYS A 225 -71.87 4.15 0.03
N ALA A 226 -71.28 5.14 -0.63
CA ALA A 226 -70.27 4.93 -1.66
C ALA A 226 -68.89 4.65 -1.03
N HIS A 227 -68.34 3.48 -1.33
CA HIS A 227 -67.01 3.05 -0.93
C HIS A 227 -66.08 3.05 -2.15
N GLN A 228 -64.89 3.64 -2.01
CA GLN A 228 -63.88 3.67 -3.07
C GLN A 228 -63.21 2.30 -3.20
N ILE A 229 -62.95 1.89 -4.44
CA ILE A 229 -62.19 0.68 -4.74
C ILE A 229 -60.70 1.03 -4.66
N TYR A 230 -59.99 0.30 -3.81
CA TYR A 230 -58.55 0.42 -3.66
C TYR A 230 -57.87 -0.79 -4.26
N LYS A 231 -56.89 -0.55 -5.14
CA LYS A 231 -55.94 -1.57 -5.56
C LYS A 231 -54.84 -1.66 -4.51
N LEU A 232 -54.51 -2.89 -4.11
CA LEU A 232 -53.35 -3.12 -3.24
C LEU A 232 -52.14 -3.42 -4.11
N GLU A 233 -51.18 -2.52 -4.10
CA GLU A 233 -49.89 -2.71 -4.78
C GLU A 233 -48.78 -2.93 -3.76
N GLU A 234 -47.75 -3.70 -4.16
CA GLU A 234 -46.57 -3.91 -3.34
C GLU A 234 -45.78 -2.60 -3.17
N HIS A 235 -45.24 -2.39 -1.98
CA HIS A 235 -44.40 -1.21 -1.75
C HIS A 235 -43.16 -1.24 -2.66
N PRO A 236 -42.85 -0.16 -3.41
CA PRO A 236 -41.73 -0.14 -4.36
C PRO A 236 -40.34 -0.37 -3.73
N LEU A 237 -40.20 -0.23 -2.40
CA LEU A 237 -38.95 -0.43 -1.66
C LEU A 237 -38.71 -1.88 -1.25
N LEU A 238 -39.72 -2.77 -1.33
CA LEU A 238 -39.57 -4.18 -0.94
C LEU A 238 -38.56 -4.91 -1.82
N LYS A 239 -38.60 -4.70 -3.15
CA LYS A 239 -37.65 -5.32 -4.07
C LYS A 239 -36.21 -4.85 -3.83
N PRO A 240 -35.92 -3.52 -3.78
CA PRO A 240 -34.61 -3.02 -3.38
C PRO A 240 -34.14 -3.53 -2.02
N LEU A 241 -35.04 -3.60 -1.02
CA LEU A 241 -34.70 -4.07 0.33
C LEU A 241 -34.22 -5.53 0.31
N ILE A 242 -34.96 -6.41 -0.37
CA ILE A 242 -34.59 -7.83 -0.51
C ILE A 242 -33.24 -7.97 -1.22
N ASP A 243 -33.03 -7.19 -2.30
CA ASP A 243 -31.76 -7.19 -3.02
C ASP A 243 -30.59 -6.73 -2.15
N TYR A 244 -30.79 -5.69 -1.32
CA TYR A 244 -29.78 -5.19 -0.41
C TYR A 244 -29.44 -6.20 0.69
N ILE A 245 -30.44 -6.85 1.30
CA ILE A 245 -30.23 -7.88 2.33
C ILE A 245 -29.44 -9.07 1.76
N ASN A 246 -29.80 -9.53 0.57
CA ASN A 246 -29.13 -10.65 -0.08
C ASN A 246 -27.69 -10.32 -0.49
N LYS A 247 -27.42 -9.10 -0.97
CA LYS A 247 -26.05 -8.70 -1.34
C LYS A 247 -25.17 -8.42 -0.12
N ASN A 248 -25.76 -7.95 0.98
CA ASN A 248 -25.04 -7.65 2.22
C ASN A 248 -24.62 -8.93 2.98
N SER A 249 -25.39 -10.01 2.90
CA SER A 249 -25.01 -11.30 3.50
C SER A 249 -23.81 -11.95 2.82
N MET A 250 -23.66 -11.73 1.50
CA MET A 250 -22.47 -12.16 0.76
C MET A 250 -21.21 -11.38 1.20
N THR A 251 -21.30 -10.06 1.41
CA THR A 251 -20.14 -9.25 1.81
C THR A 251 -19.64 -9.60 3.21
N LEU A 252 -20.53 -9.94 4.15
CA LEU A 252 -20.13 -10.36 5.50
C LEU A 252 -19.42 -11.72 5.54
N SER A 253 -19.85 -12.65 4.68
CA SER A 253 -19.26 -13.99 4.58
C SER A 253 -17.84 -13.92 4.01
N ASP A 254 -17.62 -13.07 3.01
CA ASP A 254 -16.33 -12.85 2.36
C ASP A 254 -15.34 -12.06 3.25
N LEU A 255 -15.86 -11.25 4.18
CA LEU A 255 -15.06 -10.49 5.15
C LEU A 255 -14.70 -11.30 6.42
N GLY A 256 -15.10 -12.57 6.51
CA GLY A 256 -14.84 -13.40 7.68
C GLY A 256 -15.50 -12.91 8.98
N MET A 257 -16.52 -12.04 8.88
CA MET A 257 -17.24 -11.47 10.02
C MET A 257 -18.51 -12.26 10.38
N THR A 258 -18.69 -13.45 9.81
CA THR A 258 -19.77 -14.35 10.20
C THR A 258 -19.26 -15.31 11.29
N PRO A 259 -20.09 -15.66 12.29
CA PRO A 259 -19.68 -16.53 13.41
C PRO A 259 -19.05 -17.85 12.92
N LYS A 260 -19.60 -18.41 11.84
CA LYS A 260 -19.13 -19.66 11.24
C LYS A 260 -17.70 -19.57 10.68
N VAL A 261 -17.32 -18.44 10.07
CA VAL A 261 -15.97 -18.26 9.53
C VAL A 261 -14.96 -17.96 10.65
N GLN A 262 -15.40 -17.30 11.72
CA GLN A 262 -14.59 -17.11 12.93
C GLN A 262 -14.31 -18.46 13.62
N ASP A 263 -15.32 -19.31 13.77
CA ASP A 263 -15.18 -20.66 14.31
C ASP A 263 -14.21 -21.51 13.47
N ASP A 264 -14.30 -21.43 12.14
CA ASP A 264 -13.39 -22.16 11.23
C ASP A 264 -11.94 -21.63 11.31
N GLN A 265 -11.74 -20.32 11.45
CA GLN A 265 -10.41 -19.72 11.61
C GLN A 265 -9.79 -20.02 12.98
N ASP A 266 -10.58 -20.00 14.04
CA ASP A 266 -10.12 -20.32 15.40
C ASP A 266 -9.79 -21.81 15.54
N MET A 267 -10.57 -22.68 14.88
CA MET A 267 -10.26 -24.10 14.79
C MET A 267 -8.94 -24.36 14.03
N MET A 268 -8.66 -23.64 12.94
CA MET A 268 -7.39 -23.74 12.22
C MET A 268 -6.20 -23.19 13.03
N LYS A 269 -6.39 -22.09 13.78
CA LYS A 269 -5.37 -21.57 14.70
C LYS A 269 -5.02 -22.57 15.80
N GLY A 270 -6.03 -23.20 16.41
CA GLY A 270 -5.82 -24.24 17.41
C GLY A 270 -5.00 -25.42 16.88
N PHE A 271 -5.16 -25.78 15.60
CA PHE A 271 -4.39 -26.83 14.94
C PHE A 271 -2.91 -26.45 14.73
N LEU A 272 -2.66 -25.19 14.33
CA LEU A 272 -1.30 -24.67 14.11
C LEU A 272 -0.52 -24.45 15.42
N ASP A 273 -1.19 -24.04 16.49
CA ASP A 273 -0.56 -23.91 17.80
C ASP A 273 -0.22 -25.27 18.42
N HIS A 274 -1.01 -26.32 18.12
CA HIS A 274 -0.68 -27.69 18.49
C HIS A 274 0.57 -28.20 17.75
N GLU A 275 0.70 -27.94 16.44
CA GLU A 275 1.90 -28.30 15.67
C GLU A 275 3.17 -27.53 16.11
N LYS A 276 3.03 -26.27 16.51
CA LYS A 276 4.17 -25.49 17.05
C LYS A 276 4.58 -25.99 18.43
N GLY A 277 3.63 -26.29 19.30
CA GLY A 277 3.88 -26.89 20.61
C GLY A 277 4.63 -28.21 20.50
N ASP A 278 4.26 -29.06 19.55
CA ASP A 278 4.95 -30.35 19.31
C ASP A 278 6.39 -30.18 18.78
N LYS A 279 6.65 -29.16 17.94
CA LYS A 279 8.00 -28.85 17.44
C LYS A 279 8.92 -28.27 18.52
N GLU A 280 8.40 -27.35 19.34
CA GLU A 280 9.15 -26.78 20.46
C GLU A 280 9.41 -27.82 21.55
N ALA A 281 8.45 -28.72 21.82
CA ALA A 281 8.62 -29.84 22.73
C ALA A 281 9.69 -30.84 22.24
N ALA A 282 9.72 -31.15 20.94
CA ALA A 282 10.72 -32.02 20.34
C ALA A 282 12.14 -31.41 20.39
N GLN A 283 12.29 -30.13 20.09
CA GLN A 283 13.57 -29.43 20.21
C GLN A 283 14.04 -29.34 21.67
N GLY A 284 13.13 -29.05 22.61
CA GLY A 284 13.44 -29.04 24.04
C GLY A 284 13.78 -30.43 24.61
N PHE A 285 13.35 -31.52 23.98
CA PHE A 285 13.76 -32.87 24.33
C PHE A 285 15.16 -33.19 23.77
N GLN A 286 15.45 -32.82 22.52
CA GLN A 286 16.78 -32.97 21.91
C GLN A 286 17.86 -32.24 22.70
N GLN A 287 17.62 -30.98 23.10
CA GLN A 287 18.57 -30.20 23.90
C GLN A 287 18.81 -30.79 25.29
N ARG A 288 17.83 -31.49 25.87
CA ARG A 288 18.00 -32.18 27.16
C ARG A 288 18.85 -33.45 27.01
N ILE A 289 18.70 -34.17 25.91
CA ILE A 289 19.53 -35.34 25.60
C ILE A 289 20.98 -34.92 25.32
N GLU A 290 21.21 -33.87 24.54
CA GLU A 290 22.57 -33.36 24.26
C GLU A 290 23.28 -32.96 25.55
N LYS A 291 22.60 -32.21 26.44
CA LYS A 291 23.19 -31.85 27.75
C LYS A 291 23.51 -33.07 28.62
N GLN A 292 22.67 -34.10 28.59
CA GLN A 292 22.96 -35.35 29.31
C GLN A 292 24.15 -36.09 28.72
N GLN A 293 24.29 -36.10 27.39
CA GLN A 293 25.44 -36.70 26.71
C GLN A 293 26.73 -35.93 26.99
N ASP A 294 26.70 -34.60 26.96
CA ASP A 294 27.85 -33.76 27.31
C ASP A 294 28.29 -33.98 28.77
N THR A 295 27.33 -34.11 29.69
CA THR A 295 27.62 -34.40 31.10
C THR A 295 28.19 -35.80 31.29
N LEU A 296 27.72 -36.79 30.52
CA LEU A 296 28.30 -38.13 30.52
C LEU A 296 29.72 -38.12 29.96
N LEU A 297 29.98 -37.38 28.89
CA LEU A 297 31.31 -37.24 28.30
C LEU A 297 32.28 -36.56 29.26
N SER A 298 31.84 -35.52 29.98
CA SER A 298 32.68 -34.87 30.99
C SER A 298 33.00 -35.81 32.15
N LEU A 299 32.01 -36.57 32.65
CA LEU A 299 32.22 -37.56 33.71
C LEU A 299 33.15 -38.70 33.26
N ILE A 300 33.10 -39.10 31.98
CA ILE A 300 34.01 -40.09 31.41
C ILE A 300 35.42 -39.51 31.32
N GLN A 301 35.59 -38.27 30.86
CA GLN A 301 36.89 -37.61 30.80
C GLN A 301 37.50 -37.42 32.18
N ASP A 302 36.69 -37.02 33.16
CA ASP A 302 37.10 -36.86 34.57
C ASP A 302 37.39 -38.22 35.24
N SER A 303 36.89 -39.33 34.69
CA SER A 303 37.18 -40.68 35.20
C SER A 303 38.53 -41.25 34.73
N TYR A 304 39.16 -40.65 33.72
CA TYR A 304 40.52 -41.01 33.28
C TYR A 304 41.55 -40.10 33.97
N ASP A 305 41.84 -40.36 35.25
CA ASP A 305 43.00 -39.78 35.93
C ASP A 305 44.31 -40.45 35.45
N GLU A 306 45.40 -39.69 35.40
CA GLU A 306 46.77 -40.10 35.00
C GLU A 306 47.33 -41.31 35.79
N ALA A 307 46.63 -41.81 36.81
CA ALA A 307 47.02 -42.98 37.59
C ALA A 307 46.72 -44.34 36.92
N ASP A 308 45.85 -44.39 35.89
CA ASP A 308 45.49 -45.64 35.19
C ASP A 308 46.28 -45.88 33.89
N VAL A 309 47.25 -45.02 33.58
CA VAL A 309 48.23 -45.32 32.52
C VAL A 309 49.22 -46.34 33.06
N ILE A 310 48.94 -47.63 32.84
CA ILE A 310 49.93 -48.69 33.01
C ILE A 310 51.06 -48.43 32.01
N ASP A 311 52.14 -47.82 32.49
CA ASP A 311 53.37 -47.64 31.72
C ASP A 311 54.03 -49.01 31.55
N VAL A 312 53.73 -49.69 30.45
CA VAL A 312 54.38 -50.95 30.10
C VAL A 312 55.77 -50.61 29.55
N THR A 313 56.74 -50.45 30.44
CA THR A 313 58.15 -50.37 30.05
C THR A 313 58.57 -51.68 29.40
N PRO A 314 59.16 -51.67 28.19
CA PRO A 314 59.64 -52.87 27.55
C PRO A 314 61.03 -53.21 28.12
N SER A 315 61.09 -54.03 29.17
CA SER A 315 62.34 -54.67 29.55
C SER A 315 62.14 -56.14 29.90
N GLU A 316 62.98 -56.94 29.24
CA GLU A 316 63.38 -58.33 29.51
C GLU A 316 62.87 -59.35 28.48
N ALA A 317 63.68 -59.45 27.41
CA ALA A 317 64.05 -60.74 26.87
C ALA A 317 64.65 -61.60 28.00
N ASP A 318 64.13 -62.81 28.22
CA ASP A 318 64.88 -64.07 28.06
C ASP A 318 64.16 -65.30 28.67
N ASN A 319 64.21 -66.39 27.91
CA ASN A 319 64.25 -67.79 28.32
C ASN A 319 63.03 -68.45 29.00
N GLY A 320 62.33 -69.27 28.21
CA GLY A 320 61.37 -70.30 28.68
C GLY A 320 60.45 -70.80 27.58
#